data_AF-L8H8H0-F1
#
_entry.id   AF-L8H8H0-F1
#
_cell.length_a   1.000
_cell.length_b   1.000
_cell.length_c   1.000
_cell.angle_alpha   90.00
_cell.angle_beta   90.00
_cell.angle_gamma   90.00
#
_symmetry.space_group_name_H-M   'P 1'
#
loop_
_entity.id
_entity.type
_entity.pdbx_description
1 polymer ?
#
loop_
_entity_poly.entity_id
_entity_poly.type
_entity_poly.pdbx_seq_one_letter_code
_entity_poly.pdbx_strand_id
1 'polypeptide(L)'
;MQSVSVISQAINEIKNSKKFVRFLEVVLKIGNMINTGSARGGAYGFKLDTLTKLGDMRSSNKDLPTLLHFIAVKGETEFPEVIEMVKDFEALPLACKESLSQVVSDLAALNKSVEFVGNQVKTPPETPNKYYNVMSEFYSKASQQVSMLDSKLKKTQEAFTKTAEYYGEPPSTPAEQLFNTVWAAVQALERAKGDIEKKKQAEAKAKEAEERRQKMREKTNAGKPATPGAGGPDRNVMDNLIGQMHTGDAFAAKRAATRAPGGPRPPGAAPDGGQQMVANEAMAIFARMKQKRDGN
;
A
#
# COMPACT_ATOMS: atom_id res chain seq x y z
N MET A 1 -20.37 14.65 16.63
CA MET A 1 -20.11 13.54 17.58
C MET A 1 -19.04 12.57 17.11
N GLN A 2 -19.05 12.18 15.82
CA GLN A 2 -18.07 11.24 15.28
C GLN A 2 -16.63 11.77 15.35
N SER A 3 -16.36 13.01 14.91
CA SER A 3 -15.02 13.62 14.96
C SER A 3 -14.36 13.57 16.34
N VAL A 4 -15.08 13.98 17.40
CA VAL A 4 -14.56 13.93 18.79
C VAL A 4 -14.21 12.48 19.19
N SER A 5 -15.00 11.51 18.76
CA SER A 5 -14.74 10.10 19.07
C SER A 5 -13.53 9.56 18.32
N VAL A 6 -13.42 9.88 17.02
CA VAL A 6 -12.30 9.50 16.16
C VAL A 6 -10.99 10.09 16.69
N ILE A 7 -10.97 11.38 17.02
CA ILE A 7 -9.81 12.05 17.61
C ILE A 7 -9.44 11.41 18.96
N SER A 8 -10.42 11.23 19.84
CA SER A 8 -10.19 10.61 21.15
C SER A 8 -9.61 9.20 21.04
N GLN A 9 -10.09 8.41 20.08
CA GLN A 9 -9.61 7.06 19.85
C GLN A 9 -8.18 7.07 19.28
N ALA A 10 -7.89 7.93 18.30
CA ALA A 10 -6.54 8.07 17.74
C ALA A 10 -5.51 8.50 18.80
N ILE A 11 -5.87 9.42 19.70
CA ILE A 11 -5.02 9.80 20.85
C ILE A 11 -4.72 8.57 21.71
N ASN A 12 -5.74 7.75 21.99
CA ASN A 12 -5.59 6.55 22.80
C ASN A 12 -4.74 5.47 22.10
N GLU A 13 -4.91 5.29 20.78
CA GLU A 13 -4.09 4.40 19.96
C GLU A 13 -2.61 4.82 19.99
N ILE A 14 -2.32 6.10 19.75
CA ILE A 14 -0.95 6.65 19.80
C ILE A 14 -0.34 6.53 21.20
N LYS A 15 -1.10 6.85 22.25
CA LYS A 15 -0.59 6.83 23.62
C LYS A 15 -0.27 5.43 24.12
N ASN A 16 -1.05 4.43 23.71
CA ASN A 16 -0.97 3.07 24.25
C ASN A 16 -0.34 2.04 23.32
N SER A 17 -0.02 2.39 22.07
CA SER A 17 0.67 1.47 21.15
C SER A 17 2.08 1.16 21.65
N LYS A 18 2.23 -0.02 22.26
CA LYS A 18 3.54 -0.56 22.66
C LYS A 18 4.43 -0.83 21.44
N LYS A 19 3.83 -1.18 20.30
CA LYS A 19 4.54 -1.43 19.03
C LYS A 19 5.16 -0.14 18.49
N PHE A 20 4.44 0.98 18.57
CA PHE A 20 4.98 2.28 18.20
C PHE A 20 6.12 2.72 19.13
N VAL A 21 5.95 2.57 20.45
CA VAL A 21 7.05 2.84 21.40
C VAL A 21 8.28 1.99 21.08
N ARG A 22 8.08 0.70 20.79
CA ARG A 22 9.16 -0.20 20.40
C ARG A 22 9.85 0.22 19.09
N PHE A 23 9.10 0.71 18.12
CA PHE A 23 9.66 1.30 16.91
C PHE A 23 10.55 2.51 17.24
N LEU A 24 10.12 3.40 18.14
CA LEU A 24 10.94 4.54 18.58
C LEU A 24 12.25 4.08 19.24
N GLU A 25 12.21 3.06 20.08
CA GLU A 25 13.41 2.49 20.71
C GLU A 25 14.40 1.93 19.68
N VAL A 26 13.90 1.20 18.67
CA VAL A 26 14.72 0.65 17.59
C VAL A 26 15.37 1.78 16.79
N VAL A 27 14.60 2.82 16.44
CA VAL A 27 15.12 4.00 15.75
C VAL A 27 16.18 4.70 16.58
N LEU A 28 15.94 4.90 17.89
CA LEU A 28 16.89 5.54 18.80
C LEU A 28 18.20 4.75 18.89
N LYS A 29 18.12 3.43 19.07
CA LYS A 29 19.28 2.56 19.20
C LYS A 29 20.12 2.54 17.93
N ILE A 30 19.48 2.41 16.77
CA ILE A 30 20.16 2.42 15.47
C ILE A 30 20.76 3.81 15.20
N GLY A 31 20.01 4.88 15.49
CA GLY A 31 20.49 6.25 15.36
C GLY A 31 21.73 6.52 16.21
N ASN A 32 21.74 6.06 17.47
CA ASN A 32 22.89 6.19 18.37
C ASN A 32 24.10 5.40 17.87
N MET A 33 23.89 4.19 17.37
CA MET A 33 24.95 3.35 16.81
C MET A 33 25.62 4.03 15.61
N ILE A 34 24.83 4.53 14.66
CA ILE A 34 25.34 5.18 13.43
C ILE A 34 26.02 6.51 13.76
N ASN A 35 25.54 7.25 14.76
CA ASN A 35 26.08 8.57 15.12
C ASN A 35 27.16 8.51 16.23
N THR A 36 27.70 7.32 16.55
CA THR A 36 28.75 7.15 17.56
C THR A 36 29.94 8.06 17.28
N GLY A 37 30.39 8.82 18.27
CA GLY A 37 31.52 9.76 18.14
C GLY A 37 31.18 11.11 17.51
N SER A 38 29.91 11.35 17.16
CA SER A 38 29.41 12.67 16.74
C SER A 38 28.61 13.35 17.84
N ALA A 39 28.33 14.65 17.68
CA ALA A 39 27.43 15.40 18.58
C ALA A 39 25.98 14.87 18.60
N ARG A 40 25.61 13.99 17.64
CA ARG A 40 24.29 13.34 17.56
C ARG A 40 24.28 11.92 18.14
N GLY A 41 25.42 11.41 18.61
CA GLY A 41 25.51 10.11 19.27
C GLY A 41 25.14 10.18 20.75
N GLY A 42 24.70 9.05 21.33
CA GLY A 42 24.36 8.97 22.76
C GLY A 42 23.12 9.78 23.15
N ALA A 43 22.19 10.00 22.22
CA ALA A 43 20.95 10.70 22.48
C ALA A 43 20.01 9.87 23.37
N TYR A 44 19.24 10.55 24.21
CA TYR A 44 18.16 9.95 25.02
C TYR A 44 16.82 9.91 24.29
N GLY A 45 16.69 10.65 23.19
CA GLY A 45 15.46 10.76 22.41
C GLY A 45 15.67 11.60 21.15
N PHE A 46 14.63 11.67 20.32
CA PHE A 46 14.61 12.46 19.09
C PHE A 46 13.22 13.04 18.86
N LYS A 47 13.12 14.08 18.02
CA LYS A 47 11.83 14.68 17.64
C LYS A 47 11.08 13.77 16.68
N LEU A 48 9.76 13.60 16.84
CA LEU A 48 8.96 12.69 16.02
C LEU A 48 9.04 12.98 14.52
N ASP A 49 9.21 14.25 14.14
CA ASP A 49 9.47 14.67 12.75
C ASP A 49 10.74 14.06 12.14
N THR A 50 11.61 13.42 12.93
CA THR A 50 12.76 12.65 12.42
C THR A 50 12.29 11.37 11.72
N LEU A 51 11.17 10.78 12.13
CA LEU A 51 10.66 9.52 11.60
C LEU A 51 10.33 9.61 10.11
N THR A 52 9.83 10.76 9.65
CA THR A 52 9.49 10.99 8.24
C THR A 52 10.73 11.04 7.35
N LYS A 53 11.91 11.32 7.93
CA LYS A 53 13.19 11.46 7.23
C LYS A 53 13.95 10.14 7.09
N LEU A 54 13.54 9.08 7.80
CA LEU A 54 14.20 7.77 7.75
C LEU A 54 14.16 7.15 6.35
N GLY A 55 13.14 7.50 5.56
CA GLY A 55 13.00 7.11 4.16
C GLY A 55 14.03 7.75 3.24
N ASP A 56 14.63 8.89 3.62
CA ASP A 56 15.58 9.61 2.77
C ASP A 56 17.04 9.30 3.12
N MET A 57 17.27 8.73 4.31
CA MET A 57 18.61 8.37 4.79
C MET A 57 19.13 7.16 4.03
N ARG A 58 19.98 7.39 3.02
CA ARG A 58 20.53 6.32 2.18
C ARG A 58 21.42 5.36 2.97
N SER A 59 21.32 4.08 2.66
CA SER A 59 22.23 3.05 3.17
C SER A 59 23.30 2.70 2.12
N SER A 60 24.47 2.26 2.58
CA SER A 60 25.55 1.78 1.72
C SER A 60 25.26 0.40 1.10
N ASN A 61 24.28 -0.33 1.67
CA ASN A 61 23.82 -1.58 1.11
C ASN A 61 22.90 -1.31 -0.09
N LYS A 62 23.32 -1.74 -1.28
CA LYS A 62 22.52 -1.61 -2.51
C LYS A 62 21.17 -2.31 -2.42
N ASP A 63 21.06 -3.32 -1.56
CA ASP A 63 19.82 -4.07 -1.40
C ASP A 63 18.80 -3.41 -0.48
N LEU A 64 19.27 -2.53 0.40
CA LEU A 64 18.48 -1.80 1.38
C LEU A 64 18.76 -0.31 1.17
N PRO A 65 18.01 0.36 0.28
CA PRO A 65 18.39 1.68 -0.22
C PRO A 65 18.37 2.74 0.87
N THR A 66 17.61 2.54 1.95
CA THR A 66 17.41 3.54 3.01
C THR A 66 17.46 2.91 4.40
N LEU A 67 17.67 3.74 5.43
CA LEU A 67 17.65 3.32 6.83
C LEU A 67 16.31 2.69 7.21
N LEU A 68 15.21 3.19 6.66
CA LEU A 68 13.89 2.62 6.90
C LEU A 68 13.74 1.19 6.35
N HIS A 69 14.34 0.88 5.19
CA HIS A 69 14.37 -0.49 4.67
C HIS A 69 15.21 -1.41 5.56
N PHE A 70 16.33 -0.91 6.08
CA PHE A 70 17.13 -1.66 7.06
C PHE A 70 16.33 -1.95 8.34
N ILE A 71 15.61 -0.96 8.87
CA ILE A 71 14.74 -1.14 10.02
C ILE A 71 13.61 -2.14 9.71
N ALA A 72 13.02 -2.11 8.52
CA ALA A 72 11.99 -3.07 8.12
C ALA A 72 12.52 -4.52 8.11
N VAL A 73 13.71 -4.77 7.55
CA VAL A 73 14.34 -6.12 7.59
C VAL A 73 14.63 -6.56 9.02
N LYS A 74 15.16 -5.65 9.85
CA LYS A 74 15.40 -5.94 11.27
C LYS A 74 14.09 -6.19 12.02
N GLY A 75 13.01 -5.50 11.65
CA GLY A 75 11.69 -5.75 12.20
C GLY A 75 11.18 -7.14 11.86
N GLU A 76 11.37 -7.64 10.64
CA GLU A 76 10.91 -9.00 10.29
C GLU A 76 11.66 -10.11 11.03
N THR A 77 12.92 -9.87 11.39
CA THR A 77 13.83 -10.90 11.94
C THR A 77 14.02 -10.81 13.45
N GLU A 78 14.04 -9.60 14.01
CA GLU A 78 14.38 -9.33 15.41
C GLU A 78 13.26 -8.63 16.19
N PHE A 79 12.38 -7.85 15.52
CA PHE A 79 11.33 -7.05 16.16
C PHE A 79 9.98 -7.18 15.45
N PRO A 80 9.38 -8.38 15.36
CA PRO A 80 8.17 -8.61 14.56
C PRO A 80 6.99 -7.72 14.98
N GLU A 81 6.93 -7.34 16.25
CA GLU A 81 5.94 -6.40 16.77
C GLU A 81 5.98 -5.03 16.10
N VAL A 82 7.14 -4.56 15.66
CA VAL A 82 7.32 -3.27 14.97
C VAL A 82 6.68 -3.31 13.59
N ILE A 83 6.79 -4.44 12.89
CA ILE A 83 6.23 -4.63 11.54
C ILE A 83 4.71 -4.71 11.55
N GLU A 84 4.12 -5.09 12.67
CA GLU A 84 2.67 -5.16 12.83
C GLU A 84 2.06 -3.90 13.45
N MET A 85 2.82 -2.82 13.62
CA MET A 85 2.34 -1.63 14.33
C MET A 85 1.16 -0.95 13.65
N VAL A 86 1.02 -1.09 12.32
CA VAL A 86 -0.12 -0.54 11.57
C VAL A 86 -1.46 -1.07 12.10
N LYS A 87 -1.48 -2.26 12.69
CA LYS A 87 -2.68 -2.87 13.29
C LYS A 87 -3.15 -2.18 14.56
N ASP A 88 -2.33 -1.34 15.19
CA ASP A 88 -2.71 -0.57 16.39
C ASP A 88 -3.47 0.71 16.04
N PHE A 89 -3.61 1.06 14.75
CA PHE A 89 -4.05 2.38 14.28
C PHE A 89 -5.26 2.31 13.36
N GLU A 90 -6.45 2.15 13.93
CA GLU A 90 -7.71 2.13 13.18
C GLU A 90 -8.29 3.54 13.01
N ALA A 91 -8.36 4.31 14.09
CA ALA A 91 -8.92 5.66 14.07
C ALA A 91 -7.91 6.72 13.59
N LEU A 92 -6.61 6.48 13.78
CA LEU A 92 -5.56 7.42 13.39
C LEU A 92 -5.66 7.93 11.93
N PRO A 93 -5.81 7.10 10.87
CA PRO A 93 -5.94 7.59 9.50
C PRO A 93 -7.18 8.46 9.27
N LEU A 94 -8.24 8.27 10.06
CA LEU A 94 -9.44 9.11 10.01
C LEU A 94 -9.18 10.43 10.74
N ALA A 95 -8.56 10.37 11.92
CA ALA A 95 -8.21 11.53 12.73
C ALA A 95 -7.24 12.49 12.02
N CYS A 96 -6.38 11.99 11.12
CA CYS A 96 -5.51 12.82 10.29
C CYS A 96 -6.28 13.82 9.40
N LYS A 97 -7.58 13.59 9.16
CA LYS A 97 -8.46 14.45 8.35
C LYS A 97 -9.32 15.39 9.20
N GLU A 98 -9.21 15.30 10.52
CA GLU A 98 -9.99 16.09 11.45
C GLU A 98 -9.14 17.23 12.02
N SER A 99 -9.77 18.34 12.40
CA SER A 99 -9.11 19.46 13.10
C SER A 99 -9.72 19.64 14.48
N LEU A 100 -8.93 19.42 15.52
CA LEU A 100 -9.40 19.56 16.90
C LEU A 100 -9.82 21.00 17.22
N SER A 101 -9.08 22.00 16.72
CA SER A 101 -9.41 23.42 16.90
C SER A 101 -10.71 23.81 16.20
N GLN A 102 -10.99 23.24 15.03
CA GLN A 102 -12.25 23.47 14.33
C GLN A 102 -13.42 22.86 15.12
N VAL A 103 -13.27 21.62 15.61
CA VAL A 103 -14.28 20.94 16.44
C VAL A 103 -14.60 21.72 17.71
N VAL A 104 -13.59 22.33 18.34
CA VAL A 104 -13.79 23.24 19.49
C VAL A 104 -14.61 24.47 19.11
N SER A 105 -14.28 25.09 17.98
CA SER A 105 -15.00 26.28 17.48
C SER A 105 -16.45 25.97 17.14
N ASP A 106 -16.69 24.85 16.46
CA ASP A 106 -18.03 24.39 16.07
C ASP A 106 -18.89 24.11 17.31
N LEU A 107 -18.33 23.49 18.34
CA LEU A 107 -19.04 23.23 19.59
C LEU A 107 -19.36 24.52 20.35
N ALA A 108 -18.46 25.50 20.34
CA ALA A 108 -18.73 26.80 20.94
C ALA A 108 -19.87 27.53 20.22
N ALA A 109 -19.94 27.46 18.90
CA ALA A 109 -21.05 28.02 18.12
C ALA A 109 -22.38 27.28 18.39
N LEU A 110 -22.34 25.95 18.50
CA LEU A 110 -23.51 25.14 18.84
C LEU A 110 -24.03 25.46 20.25
N ASN A 111 -23.15 25.58 21.24
CA ASN A 111 -23.50 26.01 22.59
C ASN A 111 -24.25 27.34 22.59
N LYS A 112 -23.72 28.37 21.91
CA LYS A 112 -24.38 29.67 21.80
C LYS A 112 -25.77 29.59 21.16
N SER A 113 -25.92 28.71 20.17
CA SER A 113 -27.19 28.51 19.47
C SER A 113 -28.24 27.85 20.37
N VAL A 114 -27.83 26.86 21.18
CA VAL A 114 -28.70 26.20 22.16
C VAL A 114 -29.04 27.14 23.32
N GLU A 115 -28.10 27.95 23.80
CA GLU A 115 -28.35 28.99 24.80
C GLU A 115 -29.36 30.03 24.31
N PHE A 116 -29.25 30.45 23.04
CA PHE A 116 -30.23 31.36 22.43
C PHE A 116 -31.65 30.79 22.51
N VAL A 117 -31.84 29.52 22.13
CA VAL A 117 -33.14 28.84 22.25
C VAL A 117 -33.59 28.78 23.70
N GLY A 118 -32.68 28.42 24.62
CA GLY A 118 -32.95 28.37 26.06
C GLY A 118 -33.47 29.69 26.61
N ASN A 119 -32.93 30.82 26.16
CA ASN A 119 -33.39 32.15 26.56
C ASN A 119 -34.81 32.46 26.04
N GLN A 120 -35.19 31.97 24.86
CA GLN A 120 -36.55 32.15 24.31
C GLN A 120 -37.61 31.32 25.03
N VAL A 121 -37.23 30.20 25.64
CA VAL A 121 -38.15 29.27 26.34
C VAL A 121 -37.95 29.25 27.86
N LYS A 122 -37.18 30.20 28.40
CA LYS A 122 -36.85 30.26 29.82
C LYS A 122 -38.08 30.51 30.70
N THR A 123 -39.00 31.33 30.20
CA THR A 123 -40.23 31.71 30.90
C THR A 123 -41.43 31.10 30.18
N PRO A 124 -42.25 30.26 30.87
CA PRO A 124 -43.50 29.79 30.30
C PRO A 124 -44.43 30.94 29.92
N PRO A 125 -45.12 30.88 28.76
CA PRO A 125 -46.11 31.88 28.39
C PRO A 125 -47.35 31.79 29.28
N GLU A 126 -48.04 32.91 29.50
CA GLU A 126 -49.30 32.97 30.27
C GLU A 126 -50.41 32.12 29.64
N THR A 127 -50.42 32.03 28.31
CA THR A 127 -51.34 31.16 27.56
C THR A 127 -50.56 30.00 26.93
N PRO A 128 -51.06 28.76 27.03
CA PRO A 128 -50.43 27.61 26.40
C PRO A 128 -50.27 27.83 24.90
N ASN A 129 -49.04 27.74 24.39
CA ASN A 129 -48.76 27.83 22.97
C ASN A 129 -47.90 26.66 22.49
N LYS A 130 -48.11 26.25 21.23
CA LYS A 130 -47.43 25.08 20.64
C LYS A 130 -45.91 25.28 20.54
N TYR A 131 -45.48 26.51 20.29
CA TYR A 131 -44.06 26.85 20.14
C TYR A 131 -43.28 26.53 21.42
N TYR A 132 -43.76 27.00 22.57
CA TYR A 132 -43.14 26.76 23.88
C TYR A 132 -43.03 25.27 24.18
N ASN A 133 -44.10 24.51 23.98
CA ASN A 133 -44.10 23.07 24.24
C ASN A 133 -43.04 22.32 23.41
N VAL A 134 -42.98 22.60 22.10
CA VAL A 134 -42.01 21.95 21.20
C VAL A 134 -40.58 22.41 21.50
N MET A 135 -40.37 23.72 21.67
CA MET A 135 -39.03 24.28 21.80
C MET A 135 -38.42 24.05 23.19
N SER A 136 -39.24 23.97 24.25
CA SER A 136 -38.76 23.61 25.59
C SER A 136 -38.31 22.15 25.65
N GLU A 137 -39.06 21.22 25.03
CA GLU A 137 -38.65 19.81 24.93
C GLU A 137 -37.37 19.67 24.08
N PHE A 138 -37.30 20.37 22.95
CA PHE A 138 -36.09 20.41 22.12
C PHE A 138 -34.89 20.95 22.91
N TYR A 139 -35.04 22.09 23.60
CA TYR A 139 -33.97 22.70 24.40
C TYR A 139 -33.47 21.73 25.48
N SER A 140 -34.37 21.07 26.19
CA SER A 140 -34.03 20.07 27.21
C SER A 140 -33.12 18.97 26.64
N LYS A 141 -33.51 18.38 25.50
CA LYS A 141 -32.71 17.32 24.84
C LYS A 141 -31.39 17.86 24.28
N ALA A 142 -31.43 19.02 23.60
CA ALA A 142 -30.26 19.61 22.95
C ALA A 142 -29.21 20.06 23.97
N SER A 143 -29.61 20.73 25.04
CA SER A 143 -28.70 21.19 26.11
C SER A 143 -28.00 20.02 26.79
N GLN A 144 -28.70 18.92 27.05
CA GLN A 144 -28.11 17.70 27.59
C GLN A 144 -27.06 17.11 26.63
N GLN A 145 -27.38 16.97 25.35
CA GLN A 145 -26.46 16.42 24.35
C GLN A 145 -25.22 17.29 24.16
N VAL A 146 -25.39 18.62 24.12
CA VAL A 146 -24.28 19.55 23.99
C VAL A 146 -23.41 19.54 25.24
N SER A 147 -23.99 19.47 26.45
CA SER A 147 -23.24 19.34 27.71
C SER A 147 -22.40 18.05 27.76
N MET A 148 -22.96 16.92 27.30
CA MET A 148 -22.22 15.66 27.16
C MET A 148 -21.07 15.77 26.16
N LEU A 149 -21.31 16.44 25.02
CA LEU A 149 -20.29 16.64 23.99
C LEU A 149 -19.16 17.56 24.46
N ASP A 150 -19.48 18.62 25.20
CA ASP A 150 -18.51 19.53 25.83
C ASP A 150 -17.62 18.80 26.83
N SER A 151 -18.25 17.98 27.69
CA SER A 151 -17.51 17.14 28.63
C SER A 151 -16.58 16.14 27.94
N LYS A 152 -17.02 15.53 26.82
CA LYS A 152 -16.18 14.61 26.04
C LYS A 152 -15.02 15.37 25.38
N LEU A 153 -15.28 16.54 24.79
CA LEU A 153 -14.26 17.33 24.10
C LEU A 153 -13.18 17.82 25.06
N LYS A 154 -13.55 18.31 26.26
CA LYS A 154 -12.59 18.71 27.29
C LYS A 154 -11.65 17.57 27.67
N LYS A 155 -12.19 16.38 27.94
CA LYS A 155 -11.38 15.17 28.21
C LYS A 155 -10.47 14.82 27.04
N THR A 156 -10.96 14.93 25.81
CA THR A 156 -10.14 14.70 24.60
C THR A 156 -9.00 15.71 24.49
N GLN A 157 -9.23 16.99 24.76
CA GLN A 157 -8.20 18.02 24.75
C GLN A 157 -7.12 17.76 25.83
N GLU A 158 -7.53 17.44 27.05
CA GLU A 158 -6.60 17.08 28.13
C GLU A 158 -5.78 15.82 27.80
N ALA A 159 -6.41 14.81 27.22
CA ALA A 159 -5.73 13.59 26.78
C ALA A 159 -4.73 13.88 25.66
N PHE A 160 -5.08 14.78 24.73
CA PHE A 160 -4.17 15.22 23.67
C PHE A 160 -2.93 15.91 24.26
N THR A 161 -3.11 16.90 25.15
CA THR A 161 -1.99 17.61 25.79
C THR A 161 -1.04 16.65 26.48
N LYS A 162 -1.55 15.71 27.29
CA LYS A 162 -0.74 14.68 27.95
C LYS A 162 -0.01 13.76 26.97
N THR A 163 -0.59 13.52 25.80
CA THR A 163 0.02 12.67 24.76
C THR A 163 1.11 13.43 24.01
N ALA A 164 0.90 14.70 23.68
CA ALA A 164 1.91 15.56 23.08
C ALA A 164 3.12 15.71 24.02
N GLU A 165 2.90 16.01 25.30
CA GLU A 165 3.95 16.11 26.31
C GLU A 165 4.75 14.80 26.46
N TYR A 166 4.06 13.66 26.45
CA TYR A 166 4.71 12.35 26.55
C TYR A 166 5.69 12.07 25.40
N TYR A 167 5.37 12.55 24.19
CA TYR A 167 6.27 12.44 23.02
C TYR A 167 7.21 13.63 22.85
N GLY A 168 7.22 14.58 23.80
CA GLY A 168 8.09 15.75 23.78
C GLY A 168 7.73 16.79 22.72
N GLU A 169 6.46 16.82 22.29
CA GLU A 169 5.90 17.83 21.41
C GLU A 169 5.41 19.05 22.21
N PRO A 170 5.57 20.28 21.68
CA PRO A 170 5.12 21.47 22.39
C PRO A 170 3.59 21.49 22.55
N PRO A 171 3.05 22.11 23.62
CA PRO A 171 1.60 22.21 23.82
C PRO A 171 0.84 22.95 22.70
N SER A 172 1.56 23.75 21.91
CA SER A 172 1.03 24.47 20.75
C SER A 172 0.91 23.60 19.49
N THR A 173 1.38 22.35 19.51
CA THR A 173 1.31 21.45 18.35
C THR A 173 -0.16 21.15 18.01
N PRO A 174 -0.61 21.44 16.77
CA PRO A 174 -1.92 21.02 16.31
C PRO A 174 -2.08 19.50 16.34
N ALA A 175 -3.27 19.01 16.67
CA ALA A 175 -3.50 17.57 16.81
C ALA A 175 -3.26 16.81 15.51
N GLU A 176 -3.74 17.39 14.41
CA GLU A 176 -3.51 16.89 13.05
C GLU A 176 -2.02 16.77 12.71
N GLN A 177 -1.16 17.65 13.22
CA GLN A 177 0.28 17.58 12.94
C GLN A 177 0.87 16.32 13.59
N LEU A 178 0.59 16.10 14.88
CA LEU A 178 1.05 14.89 15.57
C LEU A 178 0.50 13.62 14.89
N PHE A 179 -0.79 13.61 14.55
CA PHE A 179 -1.42 12.47 13.90
C PHE A 179 -0.79 12.17 12.55
N ASN A 180 -0.59 13.19 11.72
CA ASN A 180 0.04 13.06 10.40
C ASN A 180 1.49 12.59 10.51
N THR A 181 2.28 13.10 11.47
CA THR A 181 3.66 12.65 11.66
C THR A 181 3.73 11.17 12.04
N VAL A 182 2.91 10.73 13.01
CA VAL A 182 2.88 9.31 13.43
C VAL A 182 2.39 8.43 12.29
N TRP A 183 1.30 8.81 11.64
CA TRP A 183 0.72 8.01 10.56
C TRP A 183 1.65 7.92 9.35
N ALA A 184 2.32 9.01 8.96
CA ALA A 184 3.29 9.02 7.89
C ALA A 184 4.46 8.05 8.17
N ALA A 185 4.93 7.99 9.41
CA ALA A 185 5.98 7.05 9.83
C ALA A 185 5.52 5.59 9.71
N VAL A 186 4.32 5.26 10.21
CA VAL A 186 3.73 3.93 10.12
C VAL A 186 3.58 3.50 8.66
N GLN A 187 3.02 4.38 7.81
CA GLN A 187 2.87 4.09 6.39
C GLN A 187 4.21 3.96 5.66
N ALA A 188 5.21 4.75 6.04
CA ALA A 188 6.53 4.65 5.45
C ALA A 188 7.17 3.30 5.74
N LEU A 189 7.02 2.78 6.96
CA LEU A 189 7.51 1.44 7.30
C LEU A 189 6.77 0.36 6.51
N GLU A 190 5.44 0.44 6.43
CA GLU A 190 4.64 -0.53 5.66
C GLU A 190 5.03 -0.53 4.16
N ARG A 191 5.30 0.66 3.59
CA ARG A 191 5.83 0.77 2.23
C ARG A 191 7.20 0.09 2.08
N ALA A 192 8.14 0.38 2.99
CA ALA A 192 9.48 -0.21 2.95
C ALA A 192 9.43 -1.75 3.03
N LYS A 193 8.56 -2.30 3.89
CA LYS A 193 8.29 -3.75 3.96
C LYS A 193 7.74 -4.29 2.65
N GLY A 194 6.75 -3.62 2.07
CA GLY A 194 6.17 -4.01 0.77
C GLY A 194 7.20 -3.98 -0.38
N ASP A 195 8.13 -3.04 -0.37
CA ASP A 195 9.19 -2.94 -1.37
C ASP A 195 10.22 -4.07 -1.23
N ILE A 196 10.56 -4.47 -0.01
CA ILE A 196 11.41 -5.65 0.28
C ILE A 196 10.76 -6.93 -0.26
N GLU A 197 9.48 -7.16 0.05
CA GLU A 197 8.77 -8.37 -0.38
C GLU A 197 8.63 -8.43 -1.91
N LYS A 198 8.30 -7.31 -2.57
CA LYS A 198 8.27 -7.23 -4.04
C LYS A 198 9.63 -7.58 -4.66
N LYS A 199 10.72 -7.07 -4.08
CA LYS A 199 12.07 -7.34 -4.56
C LYS A 199 12.41 -8.83 -4.42
N LYS A 200 12.14 -9.43 -3.26
CA LYS A 200 12.34 -10.86 -3.01
C LYS A 200 11.56 -11.74 -4.00
N GLN A 201 10.31 -11.38 -4.28
CA GLN A 201 9.50 -12.08 -5.29
C GLN A 201 10.04 -11.94 -6.71
N ALA A 202 10.54 -10.75 -7.07
CA ALA A 202 11.15 -10.53 -8.38
C ALA A 202 12.45 -11.34 -8.56
N GLU A 203 13.29 -11.40 -7.52
CA GLU A 203 14.51 -12.21 -7.53
C GLU A 203 14.23 -13.70 -7.63
N ALA A 204 13.23 -14.21 -6.88
CA ALA A 204 12.82 -15.61 -6.96
C ALA A 204 12.35 -15.99 -8.37
N LYS A 205 11.52 -15.14 -8.99
CA LYS A 205 11.05 -15.33 -10.38
C LYS A 205 12.19 -15.26 -11.40
N ALA A 206 13.15 -14.36 -11.20
CA ALA A 206 14.31 -14.24 -12.08
C ALA A 206 15.21 -15.49 -12.00
N LYS A 207 15.46 -16.00 -10.80
CA LYS A 207 16.21 -17.26 -10.58
C LYS A 207 15.51 -18.45 -11.24
N GLU A 208 14.20 -18.60 -11.04
CA GLU A 208 13.44 -19.68 -11.66
C GLU A 208 13.46 -19.60 -13.20
N ALA A 209 13.32 -18.40 -13.76
CA ALA A 209 13.40 -18.17 -15.20
C ALA A 209 14.80 -18.51 -15.77
N GLU A 210 15.86 -18.16 -15.04
CA GLU A 210 17.24 -18.48 -15.41
C GLU A 210 17.50 -19.99 -15.36
N GLU A 211 17.10 -20.68 -14.29
CA GLU A 211 17.20 -22.14 -14.17
C GLU A 211 16.44 -22.85 -15.29
N ARG A 212 15.23 -22.37 -15.64
CA ARG A 212 14.45 -22.91 -16.75
C ARG A 212 15.16 -22.70 -18.08
N ARG A 213 15.82 -21.55 -18.28
CA ARG A 213 16.61 -21.25 -19.49
C ARG A 213 17.88 -22.10 -19.58
N GLN A 214 18.56 -22.36 -18.47
CA GLN A 214 19.72 -23.25 -18.41
C GLN A 214 19.33 -24.70 -18.74
N LYS A 215 18.28 -25.23 -18.11
CA LYS A 215 17.75 -26.58 -18.41
C LYS A 215 17.35 -26.75 -19.87
N MET A 216 16.78 -25.72 -20.51
CA MET A 216 16.47 -25.75 -21.95
C MET A 216 17.73 -25.76 -22.82
N ARG A 217 18.77 -24.99 -22.46
CA ARG A 217 20.05 -24.96 -23.19
C ARG A 217 20.81 -26.28 -23.11
N GLU A 218 20.80 -26.94 -21.95
CA GLU A 218 21.43 -28.25 -21.77
C GLU A 218 20.73 -29.33 -22.61
N LYS A 219 19.39 -29.33 -22.65
CA LYS A 219 18.62 -30.24 -23.51
C LYS A 219 18.86 -30.01 -25.00
N THR A 220 19.03 -28.75 -25.45
CA THR A 220 19.35 -28.48 -26.87
C THR A 220 20.80 -28.81 -27.23
N ASN A 221 21.74 -28.74 -26.28
CA ASN A 221 23.14 -29.14 -26.52
C ASN A 221 23.34 -30.67 -26.45
N ALA A 222 22.60 -31.38 -25.61
CA ALA A 222 22.66 -32.85 -25.51
C ALA A 222 22.01 -33.58 -26.71
N GLY A 223 21.30 -32.86 -27.58
CA GLY A 223 20.65 -33.39 -28.79
C GLY A 223 21.44 -33.25 -30.09
N LYS A 224 22.69 -32.73 -30.08
CA LYS A 224 23.55 -32.70 -31.27
C LYS A 224 24.36 -33.99 -31.37
N PRO A 225 24.15 -34.86 -32.38
CA PRO A 225 25.10 -35.92 -32.68
C PRO A 225 26.41 -35.28 -33.13
N ALA A 226 27.54 -35.70 -32.54
CA ALA A 226 28.84 -35.42 -33.11
C ALA A 226 28.99 -36.31 -34.36
N THR A 227 28.68 -35.77 -35.54
CA THR A 227 29.07 -36.39 -36.81
C THR A 227 30.55 -36.05 -37.06
N PRO A 228 31.48 -37.04 -37.07
CA PRO A 228 32.85 -36.76 -37.45
C PRO A 228 32.94 -36.69 -38.97
N GLY A 229 33.43 -35.55 -39.47
CA GLY A 229 34.21 -35.40 -40.70
C GLY A 229 33.60 -35.84 -42.04
N ALA A 230 33.36 -34.85 -42.92
CA ALA A 230 33.86 -34.87 -44.30
C ALA A 230 33.65 -33.50 -44.98
N GLY A 231 34.76 -32.79 -45.19
CA GLY A 231 35.04 -31.96 -46.37
C GLY A 231 34.18 -30.73 -46.71
N GLY A 232 34.83 -29.55 -46.73
CA GLY A 232 34.50 -28.47 -47.67
C GLY A 232 33.96 -27.17 -47.06
N PRO A 233 34.39 -25.98 -47.53
CA PRO A 233 33.97 -24.69 -46.97
C PRO A 233 32.72 -24.19 -47.72
N ASP A 234 31.51 -24.43 -47.20
CA ASP A 234 30.30 -23.92 -47.87
C ASP A 234 29.34 -23.15 -46.95
N ARG A 235 29.02 -21.94 -47.43
CA ARG A 235 28.21 -20.87 -46.85
C ARG A 235 26.70 -21.18 -46.78
N ASN A 236 26.29 -22.45 -46.86
CA ASN A 236 24.90 -22.81 -47.18
C ASN A 236 24.09 -23.35 -45.99
N VAL A 237 24.52 -23.08 -44.75
CA VAL A 237 23.78 -23.51 -43.55
C VAL A 237 22.46 -22.72 -43.39
N MET A 238 22.44 -21.45 -43.82
CA MET A 238 21.25 -20.58 -43.76
C MET A 238 20.21 -20.95 -44.82
N ASP A 239 20.63 -21.22 -46.06
CA ASP A 239 19.71 -21.56 -47.16
C ASP A 239 19.03 -22.92 -46.96
N ASN A 240 19.72 -23.88 -46.34
CA ASN A 240 19.13 -25.16 -45.97
C ASN A 240 18.05 -25.01 -44.87
N LEU A 241 18.22 -24.06 -43.94
CA LEU A 241 17.22 -23.75 -42.91
C LEU A 241 16.00 -23.03 -43.47
N ILE A 242 16.20 -22.10 -44.42
CA ILE A 242 15.12 -21.36 -45.05
C ILE A 242 14.31 -22.27 -46.00
N GLY A 243 14.97 -23.21 -46.68
CA GLY A 243 14.30 -24.24 -47.49
C GLY A 243 13.37 -25.12 -46.65
N GLN A 244 13.81 -25.57 -45.47
CA GLN A 244 13.02 -26.43 -44.58
C GLN A 244 11.85 -25.71 -43.88
N MET A 245 11.91 -24.38 -43.73
CA MET A 245 10.76 -23.58 -43.27
C MET A 245 9.72 -23.39 -44.36
N HIS A 246 10.14 -23.28 -45.62
CA HIS A 246 9.23 -23.14 -46.77
C HIS A 246 8.57 -24.47 -47.19
N THR A 247 9.24 -25.61 -47.04
CA THR A 247 8.65 -26.93 -47.34
C THR A 247 7.72 -27.45 -46.23
N GLY A 248 7.71 -26.82 -45.05
CA GLY A 248 6.84 -27.19 -43.93
C GLY A 248 7.29 -28.42 -43.12
N ASP A 249 8.42 -29.02 -43.48
CA ASP A 249 8.95 -30.23 -42.83
C ASP A 249 9.43 -29.98 -41.40
N ALA A 250 9.85 -28.74 -41.09
CA ALA A 250 10.28 -28.34 -39.74
C ALA A 250 9.20 -28.53 -38.66
N PHE A 251 7.92 -28.63 -39.05
CA PHE A 251 6.79 -28.85 -38.14
C PHE A 251 6.16 -30.25 -38.25
N ALA A 252 6.54 -31.06 -39.24
CA ALA A 252 5.98 -32.40 -39.46
C ALA A 252 6.33 -33.37 -38.32
N ALA A 253 7.54 -33.26 -37.77
CA ALA A 253 8.02 -34.10 -36.66
C ALA A 253 7.15 -33.99 -35.38
N LYS A 254 6.42 -32.89 -35.20
CA LYS A 254 5.57 -32.67 -34.02
C LYS A 254 4.15 -33.23 -34.17
N ARG A 255 3.69 -33.51 -35.40
CA ARG A 255 2.35 -34.10 -35.67
C ARG A 255 2.35 -35.63 -35.65
N ALA A 256 3.50 -36.28 -35.80
CA ALA A 256 3.60 -37.75 -35.78
C ALA A 256 3.49 -38.34 -34.36
N ALA A 257 3.73 -37.54 -33.31
CA ALA A 257 3.76 -38.02 -31.92
C ALA A 257 2.37 -38.17 -31.24
N THR A 258 1.26 -37.83 -31.90
CA THR A 258 -0.10 -37.88 -31.32
C THR A 258 -1.05 -38.88 -31.97
N ARG A 259 -0.58 -39.80 -32.82
CA ARG A 259 -1.42 -40.89 -33.36
C ARG A 259 -0.93 -42.25 -32.87
N ALA A 260 -1.58 -42.76 -31.82
CA ALA A 260 -1.59 -44.20 -31.52
C ALA A 260 -2.45 -44.95 -32.56
N PRO A 261 -2.16 -46.22 -32.89
CA PRO A 261 -2.89 -46.95 -33.93
C PRO A 261 -4.14 -47.65 -33.37
N GLY A 262 -5.24 -47.59 -34.13
CA GLY A 262 -6.29 -48.62 -34.13
C GLY A 262 -7.58 -48.31 -33.38
N GLY A 263 -8.64 -47.95 -34.14
CA GLY A 263 -10.04 -47.97 -33.70
C GLY A 263 -10.95 -47.33 -34.76
N PRO A 264 -12.01 -48.00 -35.26
CA PRO A 264 -12.78 -47.48 -36.39
C PRO A 264 -13.73 -46.34 -35.97
N ARG A 265 -13.83 -45.31 -36.82
CA ARG A 265 -14.76 -44.17 -36.69
C ARG A 265 -16.17 -44.54 -37.22
N PRO A 266 -17.26 -44.06 -36.60
CA PRO A 266 -18.58 -44.05 -37.23
C PRO A 266 -18.75 -42.80 -38.13
N PRO A 267 -19.62 -42.82 -39.15
CA PRO A 267 -19.75 -41.74 -40.13
C PRO A 267 -20.79 -40.70 -39.70
N GLY A 268 -20.43 -39.41 -39.83
CA GLY A 268 -21.38 -38.30 -39.84
C GLY A 268 -21.00 -37.10 -38.97
N ALA A 269 -20.28 -36.12 -39.53
CA ALA A 269 -20.34 -34.71 -39.12
C ALA A 269 -19.67 -33.83 -40.19
N ALA A 270 -20.39 -32.79 -40.63
CA ALA A 270 -19.99 -31.78 -41.63
C ALA A 270 -18.88 -30.83 -41.12
N PRO A 271 -18.19 -30.07 -42.00
CA PRO A 271 -17.09 -29.21 -41.58
C PRO A 271 -17.60 -27.87 -40.98
N ASP A 272 -16.93 -27.46 -39.90
CA ASP A 272 -17.23 -26.31 -39.05
C ASP A 272 -16.61 -25.00 -39.61
N GLY A 273 -17.44 -23.98 -39.83
CA GLY A 273 -17.12 -22.70 -40.46
C GLY A 273 -16.48 -21.64 -39.55
N GLY A 274 -16.09 -22.00 -38.32
CA GLY A 274 -15.58 -21.04 -37.33
C GLY A 274 -14.15 -20.51 -37.58
N GLN A 275 -13.31 -21.21 -38.35
CA GLN A 275 -11.88 -20.84 -38.50
C GLN A 275 -11.61 -19.75 -39.54
N GLN A 276 -12.57 -19.47 -40.44
CA GLN A 276 -12.38 -18.51 -41.53
C GLN A 276 -12.66 -17.05 -41.11
N MET A 277 -13.50 -16.85 -40.08
CA MET A 277 -13.80 -15.51 -39.54
C MET A 277 -12.62 -14.91 -38.78
N VAL A 278 -11.94 -15.71 -37.95
CA VAL A 278 -10.84 -15.24 -37.10
C VAL A 278 -9.59 -14.86 -37.93
N ALA A 279 -9.35 -15.57 -39.04
CA ALA A 279 -8.26 -15.26 -39.96
C ALA A 279 -8.50 -13.95 -40.73
N ASN A 280 -9.75 -13.64 -41.10
CA ASN A 280 -10.10 -12.41 -41.79
C ASN A 280 -10.01 -11.19 -40.86
N GLU A 281 -10.35 -11.35 -39.58
CA GLU A 281 -10.31 -10.27 -38.59
C GLU A 281 -8.85 -9.88 -38.23
N ALA A 282 -7.95 -10.86 -38.12
CA ALA A 282 -6.54 -10.62 -37.88
C ALA A 282 -5.86 -9.87 -39.05
N MET A 283 -6.20 -10.21 -40.30
CA MET A 283 -5.67 -9.53 -41.50
C MET A 283 -6.12 -8.06 -41.59
N ALA A 284 -7.36 -7.76 -41.19
CA ALA A 284 -7.89 -6.40 -41.17
C ALA A 284 -7.21 -5.49 -40.12
N ILE A 285 -6.82 -6.06 -38.98
CA ILE A 285 -6.09 -5.33 -37.92
C ILE A 285 -4.67 -4.97 -38.38
N PHE A 286 -3.98 -5.90 -39.05
CA PHE A 286 -2.65 -5.63 -39.60
C PHE A 286 -2.66 -4.57 -40.71
N ALA A 287 -3.69 -4.54 -41.56
CA ALA A 287 -3.84 -3.52 -42.60
C ALA A 287 -4.03 -2.10 -42.02
N ARG A 288 -4.82 -1.97 -40.94
CA ARG A 288 -5.01 -0.68 -40.23
C ARG A 288 -3.75 -0.19 -39.52
N MET A 289 -2.93 -1.10 -38.99
CA MET A 289 -1.66 -0.74 -38.35
C MET A 289 -0.61 -0.26 -39.36
N LYS A 290 -0.66 -0.73 -40.61
CA LYS A 290 0.27 -0.31 -41.67
C LYS A 290 -0.05 1.10 -42.18
N GLN A 291 -1.33 1.41 -42.42
CA GLN A 291 -1.74 2.76 -42.84
C GLN A 291 -1.45 3.85 -41.81
N LYS A 292 -1.46 3.53 -40.51
CA LYS A 292 -1.10 4.48 -39.44
C LYS A 292 0.39 4.78 -39.33
N ARG A 293 1.24 3.94 -39.94
CA ARG A 293 2.70 4.06 -39.87
C ARG A 293 3.28 4.80 -41.08
N ASP A 294 2.59 4.80 -42.21
CA ASP A 294 3.01 5.44 -43.46
C ASP A 294 2.38 6.85 -43.66
N GLY A 295 1.67 7.37 -42.65
CA GLY A 295 0.91 8.63 -42.71
C GLY A 295 1.42 9.76 -41.80
N ASN A 296 2.68 9.74 -41.37
CA ASN A 296 3.33 10.85 -40.65
C ASN A 296 4.72 11.14 -41.20
#